data_AF-A0A3M1BUR5-F1
#
_entry.id   AF-A0A3M1BUR5-F1
#
_cell.length_a   1.000
_cell.length_b   1.000
_cell.length_c   1.000
_cell.angle_alpha   90.00
_cell.angle_beta   90.00
_cell.angle_gamma   90.00
#
_symmetry.space_group_name_H-M   'P 1'
#
loop_
_entity.id
_entity.type
_entity.pdbx_description
1 polymer ?
#
loop_
_entity_poly.entity_id
_entity_poly.type
_entity_poly.pdbx_seq_one_letter_code
_entity_poly.pdbx_strand_id
1 'polypeptide(L)'
;MNVFKFDVKRADTVRQVDLIRFFLPLLLFVIVAIFEVQEHWLSTKKFEFQLVSEIMFFGVIGPTAVFFALTYIKFLLMEVITAREETEAVNRSLEQTVAERTQALAERNKELALANKELMQLDQMKSDFVSLVSHELKAPLTTLNGGLEVVLQSSDVLPEKTNRVLRVMAAESERLTQFVQTILDVSQLEAGRLALNPGPIAVRPLLERAAEMVINNPDRVIEWHIQPDLPPLWADEVYLEEIVRNLLTNADKYSDLNQPITISAHTEEDCLKISVTDR
;
A
#
# COMPACT_ATOMS: atom_id res chain seq x y z
N MET A 1 -26.98 -5.56 -29.51
CA MET A 1 -27.63 -5.55 -30.85
C MET A 1 -28.54 -4.33 -30.97
N ASN A 2 -27.99 -3.11 -31.13
CA ASN A 2 -28.78 -1.87 -31.28
C ASN A 2 -28.03 -0.68 -31.91
N VAL A 3 -26.88 -0.90 -32.57
CA VAL A 3 -26.03 0.19 -33.09
C VAL A 3 -26.39 0.58 -34.54
N PHE A 4 -26.93 -0.34 -35.34
CA PHE A 4 -27.17 -0.09 -36.77
C PHE A 4 -28.44 0.69 -37.13
N LYS A 5 -29.44 0.78 -36.22
CA LYS A 5 -30.72 1.45 -36.51
C LYS A 5 -30.67 2.98 -36.37
N PHE A 6 -29.63 3.51 -35.71
CA PHE A 6 -29.52 4.94 -35.38
C PHE A 6 -28.82 5.78 -36.46
N ASP A 7 -27.92 5.18 -37.23
CA ASP A 7 -27.09 5.88 -38.22
C ASP A 7 -27.88 6.27 -39.48
N VAL A 8 -28.70 5.33 -39.98
CA VAL A 8 -29.58 5.53 -41.16
C VAL A 8 -30.51 6.74 -40.97
N LYS A 9 -31.04 6.93 -39.77
CA LYS A 9 -32.01 7.98 -39.46
C LYS A 9 -31.39 9.39 -39.47
N ARG A 10 -30.10 9.51 -39.10
CA ARG A 10 -29.38 10.79 -39.12
C ARG A 10 -28.98 11.20 -40.54
N ALA A 11 -28.47 10.26 -41.32
CA ALA A 11 -28.16 10.48 -42.74
C ALA A 11 -29.41 10.89 -43.54
N ASP A 12 -30.56 10.26 -43.26
CA ASP A 12 -31.83 10.64 -43.86
C ASP A 12 -32.28 12.05 -43.46
N THR A 13 -32.08 12.45 -42.20
CA THR A 13 -32.46 13.78 -41.70
C THR A 13 -31.63 14.88 -42.37
N VAL A 14 -30.31 14.71 -42.46
CA VAL A 14 -29.43 15.67 -43.15
C VAL A 14 -29.75 15.75 -44.63
N ARG A 15 -30.04 14.62 -45.28
CA ARG A 15 -30.43 14.56 -46.69
C ARG A 15 -31.79 15.22 -46.95
N GLN A 16 -32.75 15.10 -46.04
CA GLN A 16 -34.02 15.81 -46.10
C GLN A 16 -33.83 17.33 -45.99
N VAL A 17 -32.96 17.79 -45.09
CA VAL A 17 -32.63 19.23 -44.98
C VAL A 17 -31.98 19.75 -46.25
N ASP A 18 -31.11 18.97 -46.91
CA ASP A 18 -30.52 19.35 -48.21
C ASP A 18 -31.57 19.48 -49.32
N LEU A 19 -32.51 18.53 -49.38
CA LEU A 19 -33.62 18.58 -50.33
C LEU A 19 -34.47 19.84 -50.10
N ILE A 20 -34.88 20.09 -48.85
CA ILE A 20 -35.72 21.24 -48.49
C ILE A 20 -34.97 22.56 -48.79
N ARG A 21 -33.67 22.63 -48.50
CA ARG A 21 -32.83 23.81 -48.76
C ARG A 21 -32.81 24.22 -50.22
N PHE A 22 -32.83 23.28 -51.15
CA PHE A 22 -32.80 23.58 -52.58
C PHE A 22 -34.18 23.90 -53.16
N PHE A 23 -35.21 23.13 -52.79
CA PHE A 23 -36.53 23.24 -53.41
C PHE A 23 -37.48 24.25 -52.74
N LEU A 24 -37.38 24.47 -51.42
CA LEU A 24 -38.29 25.38 -50.71
C LEU A 24 -38.13 26.85 -51.12
N PRO A 25 -36.90 27.40 -51.29
CA PRO A 25 -36.73 28.77 -51.77
C PRO A 25 -37.30 28.97 -53.19
N LEU A 26 -37.09 28.01 -54.08
CA LEU A 26 -37.62 28.06 -55.45
C LEU A 26 -39.16 28.02 -55.45
N LEU A 27 -39.75 27.17 -54.62
CA LEU A 27 -41.19 27.08 -54.47
C LEU A 27 -41.78 28.41 -53.96
N LEU A 28 -41.16 29.01 -52.93
CA LEU A 28 -41.56 30.31 -52.40
C LEU A 28 -41.44 31.42 -53.45
N PHE A 29 -40.36 31.45 -54.24
CA PHE A 29 -40.21 32.39 -55.35
C PHE A 29 -41.36 32.27 -56.35
N VAL A 30 -41.68 31.04 -56.78
CA VAL A 30 -42.75 30.79 -57.76
C VAL A 30 -44.11 31.19 -57.20
N ILE A 31 -44.40 30.87 -55.93
CA ILE A 31 -45.66 31.25 -55.28
C ILE A 31 -45.81 32.77 -55.20
N VAL A 32 -44.79 33.48 -54.72
CA VAL A 32 -44.80 34.95 -54.60
C VAL A 32 -44.96 35.59 -55.97
N ALA A 33 -44.23 35.12 -56.98
CA ALA A 33 -44.31 35.66 -58.34
C ALA A 33 -45.71 35.46 -58.96
N ILE A 34 -46.35 34.31 -58.75
CA ILE A 34 -47.71 34.05 -59.24
C ILE A 34 -48.72 34.97 -58.53
N PHE A 35 -48.63 35.10 -57.21
CA PHE A 35 -49.54 35.90 -56.41
C PHE A 35 -49.50 37.38 -56.81
N GLU A 36 -48.29 37.96 -56.88
CA GLU A 36 -48.06 39.36 -57.29
C GLU A 36 -48.56 39.66 -58.70
N VAL A 37 -48.27 38.77 -59.67
CA VAL A 37 -48.74 38.94 -61.06
C VAL A 37 -50.27 38.87 -61.12
N GLN A 38 -50.90 37.95 -60.38
CA GLN A 38 -52.34 37.81 -60.35
C GLN A 38 -53.02 39.04 -59.73
N GLU A 39 -52.53 39.52 -58.60
CA GLU A 39 -53.08 40.68 -57.90
C GLU A 39 -53.02 41.94 -58.76
N HIS A 40 -51.87 42.20 -59.38
CA HIS A 40 -51.67 43.40 -60.18
C HIS A 40 -52.39 43.37 -61.53
N TRP A 41 -52.51 42.19 -62.16
CA TRP A 41 -53.29 42.03 -63.39
C TRP A 41 -54.78 42.31 -63.17
N LEU A 42 -55.31 41.94 -62.00
CA LEU A 42 -56.68 42.22 -61.59
C LEU A 42 -56.91 43.69 -61.21
N SER A 43 -55.91 44.36 -60.64
CA SER A 43 -56.04 45.71 -60.08
C SER A 43 -55.84 46.84 -61.11
N THR A 44 -54.73 46.86 -61.85
CA THR A 44 -54.32 48.06 -62.62
C THR A 44 -54.22 47.84 -64.13
N LYS A 45 -54.19 46.57 -64.60
CA LYS A 45 -54.03 46.19 -66.03
C LYS A 45 -52.83 46.83 -66.75
N LYS A 46 -51.85 47.37 -66.02
CA LYS A 46 -50.59 47.93 -66.53
C LYS A 46 -49.41 47.41 -65.71
N PHE A 47 -48.26 47.21 -66.35
CA PHE A 47 -47.01 46.89 -65.65
C PHE A 47 -46.42 48.19 -65.07
N GLU A 48 -46.51 48.36 -63.74
CA GLU A 48 -45.86 49.47 -63.04
C GLU A 48 -44.52 49.03 -62.43
N PHE A 49 -43.63 50.01 -62.22
CA PHE A 49 -42.32 49.80 -61.59
C PHE A 49 -42.44 49.20 -60.17
N GLN A 50 -43.56 49.48 -59.48
CA GLN A 50 -43.81 49.00 -58.12
C GLN A 50 -43.96 47.47 -58.03
N LEU A 51 -44.70 46.84 -58.95
CA LEU A 51 -44.79 45.38 -59.04
C LEU A 51 -43.42 44.74 -59.27
N VAL A 52 -42.60 45.32 -60.15
CA VAL A 52 -41.25 44.81 -60.40
C VAL A 52 -40.40 44.87 -59.13
N SER A 53 -40.52 45.94 -58.34
CA SER A 53 -39.80 46.07 -57.08
C SER A 53 -40.29 45.11 -55.98
N GLU A 54 -41.59 44.86 -55.89
CA GLU A 54 -42.20 43.94 -54.91
C GLU A 54 -41.84 42.48 -55.24
N ILE A 55 -41.94 42.07 -56.51
CA ILE A 55 -41.49 40.75 -56.98
C ILE A 55 -39.98 40.58 -56.75
N MET A 56 -39.17 41.61 -57.01
CA MET A 56 -37.73 41.54 -56.76
C MET A 56 -37.42 41.46 -55.26
N PHE A 57 -38.12 42.22 -54.43
CA PHE A 57 -37.89 42.25 -52.99
C PHE A 57 -38.36 40.93 -52.34
N PHE A 58 -39.61 40.54 -52.50
CA PHE A 58 -40.15 39.33 -51.87
C PHE A 58 -39.73 38.04 -52.57
N GLY A 59 -39.61 38.06 -53.90
CA GLY A 59 -39.13 36.92 -54.68
C GLY A 59 -37.66 36.63 -54.44
N VAL A 60 -36.78 37.62 -54.31
CA VAL A 60 -35.35 37.33 -54.13
C VAL A 60 -34.98 37.24 -52.65
N ILE A 61 -35.40 38.20 -51.82
CA ILE A 61 -34.91 38.33 -50.44
C ILE A 61 -35.47 37.24 -49.53
N GLY A 62 -36.75 36.90 -49.64
CA GLY A 62 -37.36 35.83 -48.83
C GLY A 62 -36.70 34.47 -49.08
N PRO A 63 -36.68 33.96 -50.32
CA PRO A 63 -36.00 32.73 -50.69
C PRO A 63 -34.51 32.69 -50.33
N THR A 64 -33.77 33.78 -50.53
CA THR A 64 -32.36 33.85 -50.13
C THR A 64 -32.19 33.75 -48.62
N ALA A 65 -32.99 34.47 -47.82
CA ALA A 65 -32.97 34.36 -46.36
C ALA A 65 -33.29 32.93 -45.89
N VAL A 66 -34.29 32.28 -46.49
CA VAL A 66 -34.65 30.87 -46.19
C VAL A 66 -33.50 29.92 -46.57
N PHE A 67 -32.88 30.12 -47.73
CA PHE A 67 -31.71 29.32 -48.15
C PHE A 67 -30.57 29.43 -47.14
N PHE A 68 -30.22 30.66 -46.72
CA PHE A 68 -29.17 30.89 -45.71
C PHE A 68 -29.55 30.32 -44.34
N ALA A 69 -30.79 30.47 -43.89
CA ALA A 69 -31.27 29.89 -42.64
C ALA A 69 -31.15 28.35 -42.64
N LEU A 70 -31.57 27.70 -43.72
CA LEU A 70 -31.44 26.24 -43.87
C LEU A 70 -29.99 25.78 -43.99
N THR A 71 -29.13 26.60 -44.62
CA THR A 71 -27.67 26.37 -44.64
C THR A 71 -27.10 26.36 -43.23
N TYR A 72 -27.50 27.35 -42.42
CA TYR A 72 -27.04 27.49 -41.04
C TYR A 72 -27.55 26.35 -40.13
N ILE A 73 -28.82 25.96 -40.27
CA ILE A 73 -29.38 24.81 -39.56
C ILE A 73 -28.62 23.53 -39.90
N LYS A 74 -28.32 23.29 -41.19
CA LYS A 74 -27.52 22.13 -41.60
C LYS A 74 -26.14 22.13 -40.95
N PHE A 75 -25.47 23.29 -40.93
CA PHE A 75 -24.16 23.44 -40.32
C PHE A 75 -24.19 23.05 -38.83
N LEU A 76 -25.14 23.60 -38.06
CA LEU A 76 -25.34 23.26 -36.64
C LEU A 76 -25.67 21.77 -36.43
N LEU A 77 -26.50 21.17 -37.31
CA LEU A 77 -26.83 19.76 -37.23
C LEU A 77 -25.61 18.87 -37.44
N MET A 78 -24.76 19.19 -38.43
CA MET A 78 -23.53 18.43 -38.67
C MET A 78 -22.56 18.55 -37.49
N GLU A 79 -22.38 19.75 -36.94
CA GLU A 79 -21.52 19.98 -35.77
C GLU A 79 -21.96 19.15 -34.55
N VAL A 80 -23.27 19.08 -34.28
CA VAL A 80 -23.81 18.26 -33.19
C VAL A 80 -23.66 16.76 -33.45
N ILE A 81 -23.81 16.33 -34.71
CA ILE A 81 -23.66 14.92 -35.09
C ILE A 81 -22.21 14.48 -34.89
N THR A 82 -21.24 15.23 -35.40
CA THR A 82 -19.81 14.90 -35.28
C THR A 82 -19.34 14.90 -33.83
N ALA A 83 -19.74 15.90 -33.04
CA ALA A 83 -19.39 15.96 -31.61
C ALA A 83 -19.95 14.76 -30.81
N ARG A 84 -21.15 14.29 -31.17
CA ARG A 84 -21.73 13.08 -30.55
C ARG A 84 -21.00 11.81 -30.96
N GLU A 85 -20.61 11.68 -32.23
CA GLU A 85 -19.84 10.53 -32.70
C GLU A 85 -18.48 10.42 -32.02
N GLU A 86 -17.76 11.53 -31.87
CA GLU A 86 -16.51 11.59 -31.11
C GLU A 86 -16.72 11.16 -29.65
N THR A 87 -17.76 11.67 -29.00
CA THR A 87 -18.08 11.31 -27.61
C THR A 87 -18.41 9.82 -27.47
N GLU A 88 -19.19 9.26 -28.39
CA GLU A 88 -19.52 7.83 -28.40
C GLU A 88 -18.28 6.97 -28.66
N ALA A 89 -17.40 7.39 -29.56
CA ALA A 89 -16.15 6.68 -29.86
C ALA A 89 -15.22 6.67 -28.63
N VAL A 90 -15.04 7.83 -27.99
CA VAL A 90 -14.23 7.96 -26.77
C VAL A 90 -14.83 7.13 -25.62
N ASN A 91 -16.15 7.20 -25.39
CA ASN A 91 -16.80 6.40 -24.35
C ASN A 91 -16.61 4.90 -24.57
N ARG A 92 -16.78 4.40 -25.80
CA ARG A 92 -16.55 2.98 -26.11
C ARG A 92 -15.11 2.58 -25.88
N SER A 93 -14.15 3.41 -26.30
CA SER A 93 -12.73 3.15 -26.05
C SER A 93 -12.38 3.16 -24.56
N LEU A 94 -12.99 4.07 -23.79
CA LEU A 94 -12.82 4.13 -22.34
C LEU A 94 -13.42 2.90 -21.66
N GLU A 95 -14.65 2.50 -22.00
CA GLU A 95 -15.30 1.30 -21.49
C GLU A 95 -14.45 0.05 -21.76
N GLN A 96 -13.92 -0.08 -22.98
CA GLN A 96 -13.01 -1.18 -23.32
C GLN A 96 -11.73 -1.13 -22.48
N THR A 97 -11.10 0.03 -22.37
CA THR A 97 -9.87 0.19 -21.57
C THR A 97 -10.12 -0.14 -20.10
N VAL A 98 -11.24 0.32 -19.54
CA VAL A 98 -11.63 0.02 -18.15
C VAL A 98 -11.87 -1.48 -17.98
N ALA A 99 -12.55 -2.14 -18.92
CA ALA A 99 -12.77 -3.58 -18.87
C ALA A 99 -11.44 -4.36 -18.90
N GLU A 100 -10.54 -4.03 -19.83
CA GLU A 100 -9.21 -4.64 -19.96
C GLU A 100 -8.38 -4.44 -18.69
N ARG A 101 -8.33 -3.21 -18.15
CA ARG A 101 -7.58 -2.90 -16.93
C ARG A 101 -8.17 -3.59 -15.71
N THR A 102 -9.50 -3.66 -15.60
CA THR A 102 -10.19 -4.34 -14.49
C THR A 102 -9.91 -5.84 -14.52
N GLN A 103 -9.92 -6.46 -15.70
CA GLN A 103 -9.56 -7.86 -15.86
C GLN A 103 -8.09 -8.11 -15.48
N ALA A 104 -7.17 -7.30 -16.01
CA ALA A 104 -5.74 -7.43 -15.69
C ALA A 104 -5.48 -7.26 -14.18
N LEU A 105 -6.15 -6.32 -13.52
CA LEU A 105 -6.07 -6.15 -12.07
C LEU A 105 -6.62 -7.36 -11.31
N ALA A 106 -7.74 -7.94 -11.75
CA ALA A 106 -8.29 -9.13 -11.12
C ALA A 106 -7.35 -10.33 -11.24
N GLU A 107 -6.72 -10.52 -12.40
CA GLU A 107 -5.71 -11.56 -12.63
C GLU A 107 -4.49 -11.35 -11.72
N ARG A 108 -3.95 -10.13 -11.65
CA ARG A 108 -2.83 -9.79 -10.76
C ARG A 108 -3.16 -9.97 -9.29
N ASN A 109 -4.35 -9.56 -8.85
CA ASN A 109 -4.78 -9.77 -7.46
C ASN A 109 -4.87 -11.27 -7.13
N LYS A 110 -5.30 -12.10 -8.08
CA LYS A 110 -5.33 -13.56 -7.90
C LYS A 110 -3.92 -14.14 -7.81
N GLU A 111 -3.00 -13.71 -8.67
CA GLU A 111 -1.59 -14.11 -8.61
C GLU A 111 -0.96 -13.72 -7.27
N LEU A 112 -1.17 -12.48 -6.82
CA LEU A 112 -0.67 -11.99 -5.54
C LEU A 112 -1.26 -12.77 -4.37
N ALA A 113 -2.55 -13.09 -4.39
CA ALA A 113 -3.19 -13.89 -3.34
C ALA A 113 -2.61 -15.31 -3.26
N LEU A 114 -2.32 -15.94 -4.41
CA LEU A 114 -1.67 -17.25 -4.45
C LEU A 114 -0.23 -17.20 -3.94
N ALA A 115 0.55 -16.22 -4.40
CA ALA A 115 1.93 -16.03 -3.95
C ALA A 115 2.01 -15.74 -2.44
N ASN A 116 1.12 -14.90 -1.91
CA ASN A 116 1.07 -14.62 -0.48
C ASN A 116 0.72 -15.87 0.32
N LYS A 117 -0.25 -16.67 -0.14
CA LYS A 117 -0.57 -17.95 0.50
C LYS A 117 0.62 -18.91 0.54
N GLU A 118 1.39 -18.99 -0.54
CA GLU A 118 2.59 -19.83 -0.60
C GLU A 118 3.68 -19.32 0.34
N LEU A 119 3.91 -18.00 0.39
CA LEU A 119 4.84 -17.38 1.35
C LEU A 119 4.43 -17.66 2.79
N MET A 120 3.16 -17.50 3.15
CA MET A 120 2.66 -17.82 4.49
C MET A 120 2.87 -19.29 4.86
N GLN A 121 2.69 -20.21 3.90
CA GLN A 121 2.95 -21.63 4.12
C GLN A 121 4.43 -21.91 4.35
N LEU A 122 5.31 -21.27 3.58
CA LEU A 122 6.76 -21.39 3.73
C LEU A 122 7.23 -20.84 5.09
N ASP A 123 6.72 -19.68 5.51
CA ASP A 123 7.05 -19.09 6.80
C ASP A 123 6.60 -19.98 7.97
N GLN A 124 5.40 -20.56 7.86
CA GLN A 124 4.91 -21.53 8.85
C GLN A 124 5.81 -22.77 8.92
N MET A 125 6.17 -23.36 7.76
CA MET A 125 7.06 -24.52 7.71
C MET A 125 8.47 -24.20 8.24
N LYS A 126 9.01 -23.01 7.95
CA LYS A 126 10.28 -22.53 8.51
C LYS A 126 10.20 -22.49 10.03
N SER A 127 9.16 -21.88 10.58
CA SER A 127 9.00 -21.74 12.02
C SER A 127 8.80 -23.08 12.73
N ASP A 128 8.01 -23.99 12.14
CA ASP A 128 7.80 -25.32 12.70
C ASP A 128 9.06 -26.19 12.61
N PHE A 129 9.85 -26.07 11.54
CA PHE A 129 11.16 -26.72 11.42
C PHE A 129 12.13 -26.23 12.50
N VAL A 130 12.24 -24.91 12.70
CA VAL A 130 13.10 -24.34 13.75
C VAL A 130 12.67 -24.83 15.12
N SER A 131 11.37 -24.82 15.42
CA SER A 131 10.85 -25.31 16.70
C SER A 131 11.17 -26.79 16.93
N LEU A 132 11.03 -27.63 15.91
CA LEU A 132 11.36 -29.06 15.98
C LEU A 132 12.85 -29.27 16.26
N VAL A 133 13.72 -28.64 15.47
CA VAL A 133 15.17 -28.76 15.62
C VAL A 133 15.62 -28.29 17.00
N SER A 134 15.09 -27.16 17.49
CA SER A 134 15.45 -26.66 18.83
C SER A 134 15.05 -27.63 19.95
N HIS A 135 13.87 -28.25 19.85
CA HIS A 135 13.45 -29.25 20.83
C HIS A 135 14.34 -30.50 20.81
N GLU A 136 14.65 -31.02 19.62
CA GLU A 136 15.53 -32.17 19.43
C GLU A 136 16.98 -31.90 19.85
N LEU A 137 17.44 -30.64 19.82
CA LEU A 137 18.76 -30.24 20.31
C LEU A 137 18.79 -30.00 21.83
N LYS A 138 17.67 -29.59 22.44
CA LYS A 138 17.60 -29.31 23.88
C LYS A 138 17.87 -30.56 24.72
N ALA A 139 17.30 -31.71 24.34
CA ALA A 139 17.49 -32.98 25.04
C ALA A 139 18.96 -33.48 25.08
N PRO A 140 19.69 -33.55 23.95
CA PRO A 140 21.10 -33.97 23.96
C PRO A 140 22.00 -32.94 24.67
N LEU A 141 21.73 -31.63 24.53
CA LEU A 141 22.48 -30.60 25.27
C LEU A 141 22.25 -30.70 26.78
N THR A 142 21.02 -30.96 27.22
CA THR A 142 20.70 -31.20 28.64
C THR A 142 21.48 -32.41 29.18
N THR A 143 21.54 -33.49 28.41
CA THR A 143 22.28 -34.71 28.78
C THR A 143 23.79 -34.45 28.84
N LEU A 144 24.34 -33.70 27.89
CA LEU A 144 25.74 -33.32 27.83
C LEU A 144 26.12 -32.41 29.01
N ASN A 145 25.32 -31.38 29.29
CA ASN A 145 25.51 -30.48 30.44
C ASN A 145 25.49 -31.25 31.76
N GLY A 146 24.51 -32.12 31.96
CA GLY A 146 24.42 -32.94 33.17
C GLY A 146 25.62 -33.88 33.33
N GLY A 147 26.10 -34.49 32.24
CA GLY A 147 27.32 -35.31 32.26
C GLY A 147 28.57 -34.51 32.63
N LEU A 148 28.74 -33.32 32.05
CA LEU A 148 29.85 -32.44 32.39
C LEU A 148 29.78 -31.95 33.84
N GLU A 149 28.60 -31.60 34.33
CA GLU A 149 28.39 -31.18 35.71
C GLU A 149 28.77 -32.27 36.71
N VAL A 150 28.34 -33.52 36.48
CA VAL A 150 28.71 -34.68 37.31
C VAL A 150 30.23 -34.90 37.34
N VAL A 151 30.91 -34.81 36.20
CA VAL A 151 32.37 -34.98 36.15
C VAL A 151 33.08 -33.82 36.84
N LEU A 152 32.58 -32.59 36.68
CA LEU A 152 33.13 -31.39 37.31
C LEU A 152 32.94 -31.37 38.84
N GLN A 153 31.96 -32.09 39.39
CA GLN A 153 31.84 -32.28 40.86
C GLN A 153 33.03 -33.05 41.45
N SER A 154 33.74 -33.85 40.65
CA SER A 154 34.97 -34.56 41.05
C SER A 154 36.24 -33.83 40.60
N SER A 155 36.17 -32.50 40.39
CA SER A 155 37.24 -31.67 39.85
C SER A 155 38.60 -31.84 40.53
N ASP A 156 38.58 -32.15 41.82
CA ASP A 156 39.75 -32.15 42.69
C ASP A 156 40.61 -33.41 42.52
N VAL A 157 40.04 -34.45 41.90
CA VAL A 157 40.69 -35.74 41.63
C VAL A 157 41.20 -35.83 40.19
N LEU A 158 40.82 -34.87 39.33
CA LEU A 158 41.18 -34.84 37.92
C LEU A 158 42.51 -34.09 37.71
N PRO A 159 43.34 -34.52 36.74
CA PRO A 159 44.50 -33.72 36.33
C PRO A 159 44.09 -32.31 35.93
N GLU A 160 44.87 -31.30 36.32
CA GLU A 160 44.54 -29.88 36.13
C GLU A 160 44.22 -29.54 34.65
N LYS A 161 44.98 -30.12 33.71
CA LYS A 161 44.71 -29.98 32.26
C LYS A 161 43.35 -30.53 31.86
N THR A 162 42.94 -31.68 32.40
CA THR A 162 41.63 -32.30 32.13
C THR A 162 40.51 -31.44 32.69
N ASN A 163 40.65 -30.96 33.92
CA ASN A 163 39.67 -30.08 34.57
C ASN A 163 39.49 -28.77 33.77
N ARG A 164 40.58 -28.17 33.29
CA ARG A 164 40.51 -26.99 32.41
C ARG A 164 39.76 -27.26 31.11
N VAL A 165 40.02 -28.39 30.44
CA VAL A 165 39.31 -28.76 29.19
C VAL A 165 37.82 -28.99 29.45
N LEU A 166 37.46 -29.68 30.53
CA LEU A 166 36.06 -29.94 30.88
C LEU A 166 35.29 -28.65 31.19
N ARG A 167 35.91 -27.69 31.89
CA ARG A 167 35.31 -26.37 32.13
C ARG A 167 35.06 -25.61 30.83
N VAL A 168 35.99 -25.69 29.87
CA VAL A 168 35.80 -25.09 28.54
C VAL A 168 34.65 -25.77 27.79
N MET A 169 34.58 -27.10 27.82
CA MET A 169 33.47 -27.85 27.19
C MET A 169 32.12 -27.51 27.82
N ALA A 170 32.07 -27.35 29.15
CA ALA A 170 30.84 -26.99 29.86
C ALA A 170 30.36 -25.59 29.46
N ALA A 171 31.27 -24.62 29.46
CA ALA A 171 30.96 -23.25 29.02
C ALA A 171 30.48 -23.21 27.56
N GLU A 172 31.08 -23.99 26.66
CA GLU A 172 30.66 -24.00 25.25
C GLU A 172 29.32 -24.71 25.03
N SER A 173 29.02 -25.77 25.80
CA SER A 173 27.72 -26.43 25.74
C SER A 173 26.58 -25.57 26.31
N GLU A 174 26.85 -24.82 27.38
CA GLU A 174 25.93 -23.82 27.91
C GLU A 174 25.67 -22.71 26.88
N ARG A 175 26.74 -22.22 26.22
CA ARG A 175 26.63 -21.25 25.13
C ARG A 175 25.80 -21.78 23.96
N LEU A 176 25.97 -23.04 23.56
CA LEU A 176 25.15 -23.67 22.53
C LEU A 176 23.68 -23.79 22.97
N THR A 177 23.43 -24.10 24.24
CA THR A 177 22.08 -24.16 24.81
C THR A 177 21.39 -22.80 24.69
N GLN A 178 22.10 -21.73 25.06
CA GLN A 178 21.57 -20.37 24.94
C GLN A 178 21.35 -19.99 23.47
N PHE A 179 22.25 -20.37 22.56
CA PHE A 179 22.10 -20.10 21.13
C PHE A 179 20.87 -20.77 20.52
N VAL A 180 20.61 -22.04 20.87
CA VAL A 180 19.40 -22.77 20.43
C VAL A 180 18.13 -22.09 20.96
N GLN A 181 18.15 -21.63 22.21
CA GLN A 181 17.04 -20.90 22.81
C GLN A 181 16.80 -19.56 22.09
N THR A 182 17.84 -18.76 21.85
CA THR A 182 17.72 -17.50 21.10
C THR A 182 17.15 -17.70 19.69
N ILE A 183 17.56 -18.74 18.97
CA ILE A 183 16.99 -19.05 17.64
C ILE A 183 15.49 -19.35 17.74
N LEU A 184 15.09 -20.11 18.77
CA LEU A 184 13.68 -20.43 18.99
C LEU A 184 12.87 -19.17 19.30
N ASP A 185 13.38 -18.30 20.19
CA ASP A 185 12.70 -17.07 20.59
C ASP A 185 12.55 -16.10 19.40
N VAL A 186 13.59 -15.94 18.58
CA VAL A 186 13.53 -15.15 17.34
C VAL A 186 12.49 -15.73 16.37
N SER A 187 12.44 -17.06 16.20
CA SER A 187 11.46 -17.68 15.31
C SER A 187 10.02 -17.50 15.81
N GLN A 188 9.79 -17.58 17.12
CA GLN A 188 8.47 -17.32 17.70
C GLN A 188 8.07 -15.85 17.59
N LEU A 189 9.02 -14.93 17.75
CA LEU A 189 8.82 -13.50 17.57
C LEU A 189 8.47 -13.14 16.13
N GLU A 190 9.22 -13.66 15.14
CA GLU A 190 8.91 -13.47 13.71
C GLU A 190 7.52 -14.00 13.34
N ALA A 191 7.09 -15.10 13.95
CA ALA A 191 5.78 -15.70 13.73
C ALA A 191 4.64 -15.03 14.51
N GLY A 192 4.93 -14.01 15.35
CA GLY A 192 3.95 -13.40 16.24
C GLY A 192 3.37 -14.36 17.29
N ARG A 193 4.08 -15.45 17.61
CA ARG A 193 3.66 -16.51 18.54
C ARG A 193 4.33 -16.41 19.91
N LEU A 194 5.19 -15.41 20.13
CA LEU A 194 5.85 -15.18 21.41
C LEU A 194 4.82 -14.86 22.50
N ALA A 195 4.68 -15.74 23.49
CA ALA A 195 3.76 -15.53 24.60
C ALA A 195 4.42 -14.64 25.65
N LEU A 196 3.98 -13.39 25.73
CA LEU A 196 4.40 -12.46 26.78
C LEU A 196 3.47 -12.57 27.99
N ASN A 197 4.03 -12.56 29.18
CA ASN A 197 3.31 -12.51 30.44
C ASN A 197 3.63 -11.19 31.18
N PRO A 198 3.06 -10.06 30.73
CA PRO A 198 3.39 -8.76 31.30
C PRO A 198 2.81 -8.61 32.72
N GLY A 199 3.64 -8.16 33.65
CA GLY A 199 3.29 -7.88 35.03
C GLY A 199 4.02 -6.65 35.58
N PRO A 200 3.68 -6.20 36.79
CA PRO A 200 4.35 -5.08 37.43
C PRO A 200 5.74 -5.49 37.91
N ILE A 201 6.78 -4.81 37.41
CA ILE A 201 8.18 -5.10 37.72
C ILE A 201 8.81 -3.91 38.46
N ALA A 202 9.51 -4.23 39.55
CA ALA A 202 10.39 -3.29 40.21
C ALA A 202 11.72 -3.20 39.43
N VAL A 203 11.94 -2.06 38.77
CA VAL A 203 13.05 -1.85 37.83
C VAL A 203 14.41 -2.00 38.51
N ARG A 204 14.61 -1.35 39.65
CA ARG A 204 15.89 -1.37 40.37
C ARG A 204 16.34 -2.81 40.73
N PRO A 205 15.53 -3.62 41.43
CA PRO A 205 15.89 -5.01 41.72
C PRO A 205 16.23 -5.83 40.47
N LEU A 206 15.52 -5.63 39.36
CA LEU A 206 15.80 -6.34 38.11
C LEU A 206 17.17 -5.96 37.55
N LEU A 207 17.50 -4.66 37.50
CA LEU A 207 18.79 -4.20 36.99
C LEU A 207 19.95 -4.67 37.88
N GLU A 208 19.77 -4.64 39.20
CA GLU A 208 20.76 -5.12 40.17
C GLU A 208 21.04 -6.62 39.98
N ARG A 209 20.00 -7.46 39.89
CA ARG A 209 20.15 -8.90 39.61
C ARG A 209 20.84 -9.17 38.27
N ALA A 210 20.44 -8.46 37.22
CA ALA A 210 21.03 -8.62 35.90
C ALA A 210 22.52 -8.27 35.88
N ALA A 211 22.92 -7.23 36.62
CA ALA A 211 24.32 -6.84 36.78
C ALA A 211 25.13 -7.87 37.55
N GLU A 212 24.60 -8.39 38.66
CA GLU A 212 25.25 -9.43 39.47
C GLU A 212 25.50 -10.72 38.68
N MET A 213 24.59 -11.11 37.78
CA MET A 213 24.76 -12.32 36.97
C MET A 213 25.84 -12.20 35.89
N VAL A 214 26.09 -10.99 35.38
CA VAL A 214 26.98 -10.76 34.23
C VAL A 214 28.36 -10.30 34.68
N ILE A 215 28.42 -9.35 35.62
CA ILE A 215 29.66 -8.69 36.01
C ILE A 215 30.26 -9.44 37.19
N ASN A 216 31.05 -10.47 36.87
CA ASN A 216 31.75 -11.30 37.86
C ASN A 216 33.17 -10.79 38.20
N ASN A 217 33.65 -9.74 37.52
CA ASN A 217 34.96 -9.17 37.77
C ASN A 217 34.88 -8.13 38.92
N PRO A 218 35.50 -8.38 40.09
CA PRO A 218 35.43 -7.47 41.23
C PRO A 218 36.10 -6.11 40.98
N ASP A 219 36.98 -6.00 39.98
CA ASP A 219 37.64 -4.75 39.62
C ASP A 219 36.81 -3.89 38.66
N ARG A 220 35.68 -4.40 38.15
CA ARG A 220 34.79 -3.68 37.23
C ARG A 220 33.87 -2.73 38.00
N VAL A 221 34.03 -1.43 37.78
CA VAL A 221 33.21 -0.40 38.42
C VAL A 221 31.86 -0.25 37.71
N ILE A 222 30.77 -0.26 38.46
CA ILE A 222 29.41 0.00 37.97
C ILE A 222 28.88 1.30 38.60
N GLU A 223 28.47 2.25 37.76
CA GLU A 223 27.85 3.50 38.20
C GLU A 223 26.33 3.46 38.04
N TRP A 224 25.61 3.65 39.16
CA TRP A 224 24.15 3.57 39.20
C TRP A 224 23.50 4.96 39.20
N HIS A 225 22.76 5.26 38.14
CA HIS A 225 21.99 6.50 37.97
C HIS A 225 20.49 6.18 37.82
N ILE A 226 19.92 5.62 38.89
CA ILE A 226 18.51 5.21 38.93
C ILE A 226 17.71 6.26 39.72
N GLN A 227 16.70 6.86 39.08
CA GLN A 227 15.78 7.79 39.69
C GLN A 227 15.10 7.15 40.93
N PRO A 228 14.98 7.86 42.06
CA PRO A 228 14.22 7.36 43.20
C PRO A 228 12.72 7.25 42.85
N ASP A 229 12.03 6.30 43.49
CA ASP A 229 10.58 6.11 43.40
C ASP A 229 10.03 5.91 41.96
N LEU A 230 10.76 5.14 41.14
CA LEU A 230 10.28 4.73 39.81
C LEU A 230 8.95 3.97 39.91
N PRO A 231 7.96 4.27 39.06
CA PRO A 231 6.73 3.49 38.99
C PRO A 231 7.04 2.05 38.55
N PRO A 232 6.21 1.07 38.94
CA PRO A 232 6.33 -0.29 38.43
C PRO A 232 6.22 -0.31 36.90
N LEU A 233 7.16 -0.98 36.23
CA LEU A 233 7.12 -1.15 34.79
C LEU A 233 6.23 -2.33 34.44
N TRP A 234 5.28 -2.14 33.53
CA TRP A 234 4.44 -3.24 33.04
C TRP A 234 5.12 -3.93 31.85
N ALA A 235 5.84 -5.03 32.10
CA ALA A 235 6.56 -5.78 31.07
C ALA A 235 6.67 -7.26 31.47
N ASP A 236 7.18 -8.09 30.56
CA ASP A 236 7.56 -9.47 30.88
C ASP A 236 8.95 -9.47 31.54
N GLU A 237 9.02 -9.97 32.77
CA GLU A 237 10.24 -9.90 33.60
C GLU A 237 11.39 -10.70 32.99
N VAL A 238 11.09 -11.86 32.39
CA VAL A 238 12.11 -12.77 31.83
C VAL A 238 12.77 -12.12 30.62
N TYR A 239 11.98 -11.60 29.68
CA TYR A 239 12.51 -10.96 28.48
C TYR A 239 13.20 -9.62 28.80
N LEU A 240 12.69 -8.85 29.76
CA LEU A 240 13.34 -7.60 30.16
C LEU A 240 14.69 -7.86 30.81
N GLU A 241 14.78 -8.84 31.71
CA GLU A 241 16.04 -9.24 32.33
C GLU A 241 17.03 -9.75 31.27
N GLU A 242 16.57 -10.51 30.28
CA GLU A 242 17.41 -10.97 29.16
C GLU A 242 17.93 -9.80 28.30
N ILE A 243 17.09 -8.81 27.97
CA ILE A 243 17.51 -7.60 27.25
C ILE A 243 18.62 -6.88 28.01
N VAL A 244 18.40 -6.64 29.31
CA VAL A 244 19.39 -5.94 30.16
C VAL A 244 20.69 -6.74 30.26
N ARG A 245 20.61 -8.06 30.48
CA ARG A 245 21.80 -8.94 30.52
C ARG A 245 22.57 -8.91 29.21
N ASN A 246 21.91 -8.90 28.06
CA ASN A 246 22.56 -8.83 26.76
C ASN A 246 23.30 -7.49 26.57
N LEU A 247 22.69 -6.37 26.99
CA LEU A 247 23.33 -5.06 26.95
C LEU A 247 24.55 -5.00 27.88
N LEU A 248 24.41 -5.48 29.11
CA LEU A 248 25.51 -5.52 30.09
C LEU A 248 26.64 -6.45 29.67
N THR A 249 26.31 -7.58 29.05
CA THR A 249 27.33 -8.53 28.52
C THR A 249 28.13 -7.89 27.41
N ASN A 250 27.49 -7.10 26.55
CA ASN A 250 28.20 -6.35 25.51
C ASN A 250 29.08 -5.27 26.13
N ALA A 251 28.55 -4.47 27.06
CA ALA A 251 29.33 -3.48 27.78
C ALA A 251 30.54 -4.10 28.48
N ASP A 252 30.37 -5.24 29.16
CA ASP A 252 31.46 -5.91 29.88
C ASP A 252 32.52 -6.51 28.94
N LYS A 253 32.13 -7.00 27.75
CA LYS A 253 33.08 -7.59 26.79
C LYS A 253 33.88 -6.56 26.00
N TYR A 254 33.28 -5.42 25.70
CA TYR A 254 33.82 -4.48 24.71
C TYR A 254 34.37 -3.19 25.31
N SER A 255 34.04 -2.86 26.57
CA SER A 255 34.54 -1.64 27.21
C SER A 255 35.85 -1.84 27.97
N ASP A 256 36.62 -0.76 28.05
CA ASP A 256 37.89 -0.74 28.77
C ASP A 256 37.68 -1.04 30.26
N LEU A 257 38.47 -1.97 30.82
CA LEU A 257 38.37 -2.39 32.23
C LEU A 257 38.52 -1.23 33.23
N ASN A 258 39.18 -0.16 32.84
CA ASN A 258 39.40 1.03 33.68
C ASN A 258 38.28 2.08 33.57
N GLN A 259 37.28 1.86 32.71
CA GLN A 259 36.12 2.73 32.57
C GLN A 259 34.89 2.08 33.23
N PRO A 260 34.07 2.87 33.93
CA PRO A 260 32.87 2.34 34.57
C PRO A 260 31.77 2.07 33.54
N ILE A 261 31.01 1.01 33.78
CA ILE A 261 29.74 0.78 33.07
C ILE A 261 28.65 1.55 33.82
N THR A 262 27.96 2.46 33.13
CA THR A 262 26.89 3.25 33.71
C THR A 262 25.53 2.62 33.42
N ILE A 263 24.74 2.36 34.47
CA ILE A 263 23.36 1.88 34.37
C ILE A 263 22.44 2.99 34.85
N SER A 264 21.54 3.46 33.99
CA SER A 264 20.59 4.51 34.31
C SER A 264 19.15 4.10 34.06
N ALA A 265 18.24 4.59 34.91
CA ALA A 265 16.81 4.41 34.74
C ALA A 265 16.06 5.66 35.23
N HIS A 266 15.26 6.27 34.37
CA HIS A 266 14.48 7.46 34.68
C HIS A 266 13.18 7.50 33.87
N THR A 267 12.18 8.22 34.36
CA THR A 267 10.95 8.50 33.62
C THR A 267 11.18 9.66 32.65
N GLU A 268 10.84 9.47 31.38
CA GLU A 268 10.90 10.49 30.32
C GLU A 268 9.54 10.53 29.61
N GLU A 269 8.85 11.67 29.69
CA GLU A 269 7.47 11.84 29.18
C GLU A 269 6.51 10.75 29.71
N ASP A 270 6.01 9.88 28.82
CA ASP A 270 5.08 8.79 29.11
C ASP A 270 5.76 7.40 29.17
N CYS A 271 7.10 7.34 29.20
CA CYS A 271 7.83 6.07 29.23
C CYS A 271 8.91 6.01 30.32
N LEU A 272 9.30 4.79 30.65
CA LEU A 272 10.48 4.53 31.46
C LEU A 272 11.66 4.26 30.52
N LYS A 273 12.73 5.03 30.66
CA LYS A 273 13.97 4.86 29.91
C LYS A 273 15.00 4.14 30.77
N ILE A 274 15.46 3.01 30.26
CA ILE A 274 16.58 2.24 30.82
C ILE A 274 17.75 2.38 29.83
N SER A 275 18.95 2.66 30.32
CA SER A 275 20.14 2.78 29.48
C SER A 275 21.36 2.17 30.15
N VAL A 276 22.12 1.40 29.36
CA VAL A 276 23.46 0.90 29.70
C VAL A 276 24.44 1.67 28.83
N THR A 277 25.43 2.30 29.43
CA THR A 277 26.43 3.11 28.73
C THR A 277 27.82 2.69 29.13
N ASP A 278 28.64 2.44 28.12
CA ASP A 278 30.03 2.08 28.25
C ASP A 278 30.91 3.02 27.40
N ARG A 279 32.21 3.07 27.71
CA ARG A 279 33.21 3.93 27.06
C ARG A 279 34.42 3.13 26.61
#